data_AF-A0A831RS88-F1
#
_entry.id   AF-A0A831RS88-F1
#
_cell.length_a   1.000
_cell.length_b   1.000
_cell.length_c   1.000
_cell.angle_alpha   90.00
_cell.angle_beta   90.00
_cell.angle_gamma   90.00
#
_symmetry.space_group_name_H-M   'P 1'
#
loop_
_entity.id
_entity.type
_entity.pdbx_description
1 polymer ?
#
loop_
_entity_poly.entity_id
_entity_poly.type
_entity_poly.pdbx_seq_one_letter_code
_entity_poly.pdbx_strand_id
1 'polypeptide(L)'
;MFLNLILFSGVFQMKKKLLALAVAAALPMVSQAATADVTIYGKVHTSIDYINPDASGADSIYDVTSRASRLGFKGSEDLGDGLKLIWKMETQYNTAEGGFQGGRNAYIGLAGGWGTFLYGNHDTPMKMSTGKLDIFSDELSDYNATVGLIDIRAADAIAYVSPSFGGLTLIGAVV
;
A
#
# COMPACT_ATOMS: atom_id res chain seq x y z
N MET A 1 28.77 56.54 -5.75
CA MET A 1 27.40 56.65 -6.27
C MET A 1 27.01 55.30 -6.84
N PHE A 2 26.23 54.51 -6.08
CA PHE A 2 25.41 53.32 -6.43
C PHE A 2 26.11 52.11 -7.13
N LEU A 3 25.89 50.82 -6.83
CA LEU A 3 24.94 50.10 -5.96
C LEU A 3 25.48 48.64 -5.77
N ASN A 4 25.16 48.05 -4.62
CA ASN A 4 25.39 46.64 -4.25
C ASN A 4 24.75 45.63 -5.23
N LEU A 5 25.42 44.47 -5.42
CA LEU A 5 24.73 43.21 -5.66
C LEU A 5 25.52 42.04 -5.02
N ILE A 6 25.10 41.65 -3.81
CA ILE A 6 25.57 40.46 -3.12
C ILE A 6 24.74 39.29 -3.66
N LEU A 7 25.34 38.41 -4.47
CA LEU A 7 24.75 37.14 -4.87
C LEU A 7 25.03 36.11 -3.77
N PHE A 8 24.04 35.84 -2.93
CA PHE A 8 24.06 34.76 -1.95
C PHE A 8 23.75 33.45 -2.68
N SER A 9 24.77 32.79 -3.25
CA SER A 9 24.63 31.41 -3.75
C SER A 9 24.68 30.44 -2.56
N GLY A 10 23.59 30.35 -1.81
CA GLY A 10 23.38 29.33 -0.80
C GLY A 10 23.12 27.98 -1.45
N VAL A 11 24.17 27.27 -1.86
CA VAL A 11 24.06 25.83 -2.14
C VAL A 11 23.71 25.18 -0.81
N PHE A 12 22.49 24.64 -0.69
CA PHE A 12 22.13 23.74 0.42
C PHE A 12 23.13 22.58 0.41
N GLN A 13 24.15 22.67 1.26
CA GLN A 13 25.12 21.59 1.46
C GLN A 13 24.35 20.42 2.06
N MET A 14 23.98 19.45 1.23
CA MET A 14 23.50 18.15 1.70
C MET A 14 24.54 17.62 2.67
N LYS A 15 24.16 17.48 3.94
CA LYS A 15 25.02 16.94 4.99
C LYS A 15 25.19 15.44 4.74
N LYS A 16 26.05 15.07 3.79
CA LYS A 16 26.37 13.68 3.40
C LYS A 16 26.77 12.82 4.62
N LYS A 17 27.30 13.46 5.67
CA LYS A 17 27.60 12.83 6.96
C LYS A 17 26.36 12.38 7.74
N LEU A 18 25.23 13.09 7.64
CA LEU A 18 23.96 12.68 8.26
C LEU A 18 23.33 11.50 7.52
N LEU A 19 23.39 11.49 6.17
CA LEU A 19 22.94 10.37 5.35
C LEU A 19 23.80 9.12 5.58
N ALA A 20 25.14 9.28 5.65
CA ALA A 20 26.05 8.19 5.96
C ALA A 20 25.84 7.65 7.39
N LEU A 21 25.50 8.51 8.35
CA LEU A 21 25.16 8.09 9.72
C LEU A 21 23.83 7.32 9.76
N ALA A 22 22.83 7.72 8.98
CA ALA A 22 21.55 7.00 8.86
C ALA A 22 21.75 5.61 8.23
N VAL A 23 22.60 5.50 7.20
CA VAL A 23 22.94 4.21 6.58
C VAL A 23 23.80 3.35 7.52
N ALA A 24 24.78 3.93 8.21
CA ALA A 24 25.64 3.20 9.14
C ALA A 24 24.90 2.72 10.40
N ALA A 25 23.90 3.46 10.88
CA ALA A 25 23.02 3.03 11.96
C ALA A 25 22.08 1.89 11.56
N ALA A 26 21.86 1.67 10.25
CA ALA A 26 21.03 0.56 9.75
C ALA A 26 21.80 -0.78 9.62
N LEU A 27 23.14 -0.76 9.65
CA LEU A 27 23.97 -1.94 9.40
C LEU A 27 24.09 -2.96 10.56
N PRO A 28 24.03 -2.60 11.86
CA PRO A 28 24.17 -3.58 12.94
C PRO A 28 22.89 -4.37 13.29
N MET A 29 21.77 -4.20 12.58
CA MET A 29 20.51 -4.94 12.85
C MET A 29 20.56 -6.43 12.43
N VAL A 30 21.57 -6.85 11.66
CA VAL A 30 21.60 -8.20 11.03
C VAL A 30 21.82 -9.35 12.05
N SER A 31 22.19 -9.06 13.30
CA SER A 31 22.47 -10.10 14.32
C SER A 31 21.31 -10.39 15.30
N GLN A 32 20.17 -9.70 15.17
CA GLN A 32 18.95 -9.95 15.99
C GLN A 32 17.78 -10.45 15.13
N ALA A 33 18.05 -11.27 14.12
CA ALA A 33 17.03 -11.92 13.30
C ALA A 33 16.34 -13.12 14.02
N ALA A 34 16.01 -12.98 15.31
CA ALA A 34 15.50 -14.08 16.13
C ALA A 34 13.99 -14.04 16.41
N THR A 35 13.27 -12.96 16.10
CA THR A 35 11.79 -12.90 16.31
C THR A 35 11.08 -11.95 15.33
N ALA A 36 11.45 -11.91 14.04
CA ALA A 36 10.65 -11.18 13.07
C ALA A 36 9.31 -11.91 12.88
N ASP A 37 8.21 -11.31 13.33
CA ASP A 37 6.86 -11.88 13.20
C ASP A 37 6.43 -11.84 11.73
N VAL A 38 6.75 -12.91 10.98
CA VAL A 38 6.30 -13.06 9.60
C VAL A 38 4.95 -13.77 9.57
N THR A 39 3.97 -13.11 8.98
CA THR A 39 2.65 -13.68 8.70
C THR A 39 2.50 -13.93 7.21
N ILE A 40 2.21 -15.18 6.86
CA ILE A 40 1.69 -15.55 5.54
C ILE A 40 0.17 -15.47 5.61
N TYR A 41 -0.44 -14.79 4.64
CA TYR A 41 -1.89 -14.64 4.57
C TYR A 41 -2.35 -14.62 3.12
N GLY A 42 -3.66 -14.74 2.90
CA GLY A 42 -4.22 -14.69 1.57
C GLY A 42 -5.68 -15.10 1.57
N LYS A 43 -6.25 -15.17 0.37
CA LYS A 43 -7.54 -15.81 0.14
C LYS A 43 -7.58 -16.45 -1.24
N VAL A 44 -8.30 -17.55 -1.33
CA VAL A 44 -8.74 -18.18 -2.58
C VAL A 44 -10.23 -17.97 -2.66
N HIS A 45 -10.66 -17.25 -3.68
CA HIS A 45 -12.04 -16.90 -3.94
C HIS A 45 -12.32 -17.02 -5.43
N THR A 46 -13.21 -17.95 -5.78
CA THR A 46 -13.59 -18.27 -7.15
C THR A 46 -15.10 -18.44 -7.20
N SER A 47 -15.74 -17.89 -8.23
CA SER A 47 -17.17 -18.05 -8.48
C SER A 47 -17.41 -18.65 -9.87
N ILE A 48 -18.61 -19.18 -10.07
CA ILE A 48 -19.18 -19.41 -11.40
C ILE A 48 -20.28 -18.37 -11.57
N ASP A 49 -20.14 -17.50 -12.55
CA ASP A 49 -21.09 -16.44 -12.82
C ASP A 49 -21.95 -16.81 -14.01
N TYR A 50 -23.25 -16.49 -13.94
CA TYR A 50 -24.13 -16.48 -15.10
C TYR A 50 -24.36 -15.03 -15.51
N ILE A 51 -23.98 -14.68 -16.73
CA ILE A 51 -24.06 -13.32 -17.26
C ILE A 51 -25.00 -13.34 -18.45
N ASN A 52 -26.10 -12.58 -18.36
CA ASN A 52 -27.02 -12.35 -19.47
C ASN A 52 -26.93 -10.87 -19.91
N PRO A 53 -26.29 -10.57 -21.04
CA PRO A 53 -26.06 -9.20 -21.47
C PRO A 53 -27.26 -8.68 -22.29
N ASP A 54 -28.39 -8.46 -21.59
CA ASP A 54 -29.72 -8.10 -22.15
C ASP A 54 -29.71 -6.96 -23.21
N ALA A 55 -28.71 -6.07 -23.19
CA ALA A 55 -28.64 -4.89 -24.08
C ALA A 55 -27.73 -5.06 -25.32
N SER A 56 -26.95 -6.14 -25.42
CA SER A 56 -25.92 -6.29 -26.46
C SER A 56 -26.28 -7.27 -27.57
N GLY A 57 -27.34 -8.07 -27.39
CA GLY A 57 -27.70 -9.18 -28.27
C GLY A 57 -26.71 -10.35 -28.24
N ALA A 58 -25.74 -10.35 -27.33
CA ALA A 58 -24.84 -11.48 -27.11
C ALA A 58 -25.53 -12.58 -26.31
N ASP A 59 -25.11 -13.83 -26.54
CA ASP A 59 -25.60 -14.99 -25.80
C ASP A 59 -25.20 -14.90 -24.32
N SER A 60 -26.02 -15.52 -23.46
CA SER A 60 -25.66 -15.66 -22.06
C SER A 60 -24.47 -16.62 -21.90
N ILE A 61 -23.62 -16.31 -20.92
CA ILE A 61 -22.39 -17.06 -20.66
C ILE A 61 -22.33 -17.52 -19.21
N TYR A 62 -21.72 -18.69 -19.00
CA TYR A 62 -21.20 -19.09 -17.71
C TYR A 62 -19.70 -18.83 -17.70
N ASP A 63 -19.22 -18.10 -16.70
CA ASP A 63 -17.81 -17.76 -16.56
C ASP A 63 -17.26 -18.21 -15.20
N VAL A 64 -16.01 -18.66 -15.16
CA VAL A 64 -15.32 -18.95 -13.91
C VAL A 64 -14.47 -17.74 -13.57
N THR A 65 -14.83 -17.03 -12.50
CA THR A 65 -14.18 -15.77 -12.16
C THR A 65 -13.36 -15.89 -10.88
N SER A 66 -12.11 -15.41 -10.93
CA SER A 66 -11.30 -15.25 -9.72
C SER A 66 -11.58 -13.90 -9.06
N ARG A 67 -12.07 -13.93 -7.81
CA ARG A 67 -12.53 -12.75 -7.07
C ARG A 67 -11.45 -12.20 -6.16
N ALA A 68 -10.46 -11.58 -6.81
CA ALA A 68 -9.27 -11.01 -6.20
C ALA A 68 -8.59 -11.97 -5.22
N SER A 69 -8.45 -13.23 -5.63
CA SER A 69 -7.61 -14.23 -4.97
C SER A 69 -6.17 -13.74 -4.87
N ARG A 70 -5.53 -13.93 -3.71
CA ARG A 70 -4.23 -13.31 -3.42
C ARG A 70 -3.44 -14.08 -2.39
N LEU A 71 -2.12 -13.96 -2.49
CA LEU A 71 -1.15 -14.42 -1.51
C LEU A 71 -0.35 -13.22 -1.03
N GLY A 72 -0.10 -13.16 0.28
CA GLY A 72 0.61 -12.06 0.91
C GLY A 72 1.52 -12.53 2.03
N PHE A 73 2.59 -11.78 2.21
CA PHE A 73 3.54 -11.87 3.30
C PHE A 73 3.60 -10.50 3.95
N LYS A 74 3.61 -10.46 5.27
CA LYS A 74 3.84 -9.23 6.02
C LYS A 74 4.65 -9.53 7.27
N GLY A 75 5.35 -8.53 7.75
CA GLY A 75 6.01 -8.65 9.04
C GLY A 75 6.29 -7.32 9.69
N SER A 76 6.74 -7.41 10.93
CA SER A 76 7.21 -6.28 11.71
C SER A 76 8.44 -6.64 12.53
N GLU A 77 9.31 -5.67 12.73
CA GLU A 77 10.47 -5.75 13.61
C GLU A 77 10.38 -4.60 14.61
N ASP A 78 10.52 -4.91 15.90
CA ASP A 78 10.57 -3.91 16.96
C ASP A 78 11.96 -3.28 16.98
N LEU A 79 12.04 -1.96 16.78
CA LEU A 79 13.28 -1.19 16.76
C LEU A 79 13.57 -0.53 18.12
N GLY A 80 12.73 -0.77 19.13
CA GLY A 80 12.82 -0.14 20.45
C GLY A 80 11.99 1.14 20.57
N ASP A 81 11.74 1.56 21.82
CA ASP A 81 11.04 2.81 22.17
C ASP A 81 9.66 3.01 21.47
N GLY A 82 8.99 1.91 21.13
CA GLY A 82 7.70 1.93 20.42
C GLY A 82 7.80 2.22 18.92
N LEU A 83 9.00 2.26 18.35
CA LEU A 83 9.25 2.34 16.91
C LEU A 83 9.31 0.92 16.31
N LYS A 84 8.66 0.72 15.17
CA LYS A 84 8.66 -0.55 14.45
C LYS A 84 8.96 -0.36 12.97
N LEU A 85 9.76 -1.26 12.40
CA LEU A 85 9.80 -1.49 10.97
C LEU A 85 8.61 -2.37 10.59
N ILE A 86 7.92 -2.04 9.50
CA ILE A 86 6.85 -2.87 8.93
C ILE A 86 7.07 -3.08 7.44
N TRP A 87 6.64 -4.22 6.93
CA TRP A 87 6.70 -4.50 5.50
C TRP A 87 5.55 -5.41 5.08
N LYS A 88 5.22 -5.34 3.79
CA LYS A 88 4.22 -6.18 3.15
C LYS A 88 4.63 -6.46 1.71
N MET A 89 4.35 -7.67 1.23
CA MET A 89 4.41 -8.06 -0.17
C MET A 89 3.15 -8.86 -0.48
N GLU A 90 2.28 -8.35 -1.35
CA GLU A 90 1.03 -9.02 -1.73
C GLU A 90 0.91 -9.09 -3.25
N THR A 91 0.50 -10.25 -3.76
CA THR A 91 0.33 -10.51 -5.20
C THR A 91 -1.01 -11.17 -5.46
N GLN A 92 -1.61 -10.86 -6.60
CA GLN A 92 -2.85 -11.48 -7.05
C GLN A 92 -2.55 -12.81 -7.76
N TYR A 93 -3.32 -13.84 -7.46
CA TYR A 93 -3.30 -15.10 -8.19
C TYR A 93 -4.68 -15.35 -8.77
N ASN A 94 -4.78 -15.43 -10.10
CA ASN A 94 -6.02 -15.76 -10.77
C ASN A 94 -6.20 -17.27 -10.80
N THR A 95 -7.25 -17.71 -10.13
CA THR A 95 -7.61 -19.13 -9.96
C THR A 95 -8.33 -19.72 -11.17
N ALA A 96 -8.94 -18.90 -12.02
CA ALA A 96 -9.56 -19.33 -13.27
C ALA A 96 -8.50 -19.58 -14.37
N GLU A 97 -7.47 -18.73 -14.41
CA GLU A 97 -6.39 -18.81 -15.39
C GLU A 97 -5.15 -19.57 -14.88
N GLY A 98 -5.02 -19.73 -13.56
CA GLY A 98 -3.92 -20.47 -12.93
C GLY A 98 -2.58 -19.73 -12.90
N GLY A 99 -2.57 -18.41 -12.65
CA GLY A 99 -1.34 -17.61 -12.69
C GLY A 99 -1.35 -16.34 -11.86
N PHE A 100 -0.17 -15.77 -11.62
CA PHE A 100 -0.05 -14.48 -10.92
C PHE A 100 -0.41 -13.31 -11.86
N GLN A 101 -1.25 -12.38 -11.40
CA GLN A 101 -1.82 -11.29 -12.21
C GLN A 101 -1.51 -9.88 -11.65
N GLY A 102 -0.28 -9.69 -11.17
CA GLY A 102 0.23 -8.37 -10.79
C GLY A 102 0.28 -8.10 -9.29
N GLY A 103 0.96 -7.00 -8.96
CA GLY A 103 1.26 -6.60 -7.59
C GLY A 103 0.08 -5.91 -6.91
N ARG A 104 -0.16 -6.27 -5.66
CA ARG A 104 -1.05 -5.55 -4.74
C ARG A 104 -0.20 -4.73 -3.78
N ASN A 105 -0.70 -4.46 -2.56
CA ASN A 105 0.04 -3.67 -1.58
C ASN A 105 1.41 -4.33 -1.28
N ALA A 106 2.48 -3.65 -1.66
CA ALA A 106 3.86 -4.06 -1.49
C ALA A 106 4.69 -2.84 -1.07
N TYR A 107 5.11 -2.79 0.19
CA TYR A 107 5.69 -1.60 0.79
C TYR A 107 6.60 -1.93 1.97
N ILE A 108 7.41 -0.95 2.33
CA ILE A 108 8.16 -0.88 3.59
C ILE A 108 7.75 0.39 4.33
N GLY A 109 7.88 0.40 5.66
CA GLY A 109 7.49 1.55 6.45
C GLY A 109 7.99 1.53 7.88
N LEU A 110 7.80 2.66 8.54
CA LEU A 110 8.04 2.83 9.97
C LEU A 110 6.71 3.18 10.64
N ALA A 111 6.45 2.56 11.78
CA ALA A 111 5.27 2.81 12.59
C ALA A 111 5.67 3.11 14.05
N GLY A 112 4.89 3.94 14.72
CA GLY A 112 5.04 4.22 16.14
C GLY A 112 3.87 5.01 16.71
N GLY A 113 4.01 5.54 17.92
CA GLY A 113 2.97 6.37 18.56
C GLY A 113 2.59 7.63 17.78
N TRP A 114 3.46 8.06 16.85
CA TRP A 114 3.25 9.19 15.94
C TRP A 114 2.50 8.83 14.65
N GLY A 115 2.18 7.55 14.41
CA GLY A 115 1.52 7.08 13.19
C GLY A 115 2.43 6.16 12.36
N THR A 116 2.20 6.15 11.05
CA THR A 116 2.87 5.23 10.13
C THR A 116 3.29 5.95 8.84
N PHE A 117 4.56 5.86 8.49
CA PHE A 117 5.07 6.22 7.16
C PHE A 117 5.26 4.96 6.32
N LEU A 118 4.83 5.01 5.06
CA LEU A 118 4.93 3.92 4.09
C LEU A 118 5.60 4.42 2.80
N TYR A 119 6.42 3.57 2.21
CA TYR A 119 6.95 3.74 0.86
C TYR A 119 6.76 2.46 0.03
N GLY A 120 6.24 2.61 -1.19
CA GLY A 120 6.11 1.52 -2.15
C GLY A 120 4.80 1.55 -2.94
N ASN A 121 4.35 0.38 -3.39
CA ASN A 121 3.05 0.23 -4.04
C ASN A 121 1.95 0.03 -3.00
N HIS A 122 1.00 0.95 -2.92
CA HIS A 122 0.02 0.96 -1.83
C HIS A 122 -1.27 1.71 -2.20
N ASP A 123 -2.39 1.36 -1.54
CA ASP A 123 -3.71 1.98 -1.73
C ASP A 123 -3.70 3.51 -1.53
N THR A 124 -4.32 4.29 -2.40
CA THR A 124 -4.39 5.77 -2.21
C THR A 124 -5.20 6.16 -0.96
N PRO A 125 -5.03 7.40 -0.41
CA PRO A 125 -5.85 7.89 0.70
C PRO A 125 -7.35 7.71 0.49
N MET A 126 -7.84 7.95 -0.73
CA MET A 126 -9.23 7.71 -1.11
C MET A 126 -9.63 6.26 -0.84
N LYS A 127 -8.91 5.31 -1.46
CA LYS A 127 -9.18 3.86 -1.31
C LYS A 127 -9.14 3.37 0.13
N MET A 128 -8.17 3.82 0.93
CA MET A 128 -8.09 3.45 2.34
C MET A 128 -9.26 4.01 3.16
N SER A 129 -9.71 5.23 2.85
CA SER A 129 -10.80 5.88 3.58
C SER A 129 -12.17 5.28 3.25
N THR A 130 -12.39 4.86 2.00
CA THR A 130 -13.68 4.36 1.53
C THR A 130 -13.81 2.84 1.58
N GLY A 131 -12.72 2.09 1.70
CA GLY A 131 -12.76 0.62 1.61
C GLY A 131 -13.70 -0.07 2.60
N LYS A 132 -14.00 0.55 3.75
CA LYS A 132 -14.99 0.03 4.72
C LYS A 132 -16.45 0.26 4.33
N LEU A 133 -16.70 1.14 3.36
CA LEU A 133 -18.03 1.44 2.84
C LEU A 133 -18.47 0.42 1.78
N ASP A 134 -17.53 -0.37 1.25
CA ASP A 134 -17.82 -1.41 0.27
C ASP A 134 -18.11 -2.76 0.93
N ILE A 135 -19.40 -3.06 1.14
CA ILE A 135 -19.84 -4.35 1.69
C ILE A 135 -19.77 -5.49 0.67
N PHE A 136 -19.61 -5.18 -0.62
CA PHE A 136 -19.51 -6.13 -1.72
C PHE A 136 -18.08 -6.27 -2.25
N SER A 137 -17.09 -5.72 -1.54
CA SER A 137 -15.67 -5.69 -1.92
C SER A 137 -15.21 -6.95 -2.67
N ASP A 138 -14.57 -6.74 -3.83
CA ASP A 138 -14.08 -7.78 -4.74
C ASP A 138 -15.17 -8.64 -5.43
N GLU A 139 -16.45 -8.26 -5.38
CA GLU A 139 -17.58 -8.89 -6.11
C GLU A 139 -18.00 -8.08 -7.36
N LEU A 140 -18.92 -8.65 -8.16
CA LEU A 140 -19.47 -7.97 -9.36
C LEU A 140 -20.14 -6.62 -9.07
N SER A 141 -20.71 -6.47 -7.88
CA SER A 141 -21.45 -5.27 -7.46
C SER A 141 -20.68 -4.45 -6.43
N ASP A 142 -19.35 -4.49 -6.49
CA ASP A 142 -18.50 -3.60 -5.69
C ASP A 142 -18.83 -2.12 -5.97
N TYR A 143 -18.29 -1.23 -5.15
CA TYR A 143 -18.59 0.19 -5.28
C TYR A 143 -18.07 0.85 -6.57
N ASN A 144 -17.11 0.23 -7.27
CA ASN A 144 -16.56 0.75 -8.51
C ASN A 144 -17.56 0.47 -9.63
N ALA A 145 -18.12 -0.73 -9.64
CA ALA A 145 -19.16 -1.15 -10.59
C ALA A 145 -20.51 -0.46 -10.35
N THR A 146 -20.85 -0.14 -9.11
CA THR A 146 -22.20 0.37 -8.76
C THR A 146 -22.29 1.89 -8.67
N VAL A 147 -21.43 2.52 -7.87
CA VAL A 147 -21.47 3.98 -7.63
C VAL A 147 -20.36 4.74 -8.35
N GLY A 148 -19.53 4.04 -9.13
CA GLY A 148 -18.49 4.65 -9.96
C GLY A 148 -17.31 5.21 -9.18
N LEU A 149 -17.04 4.68 -7.99
CA LEU A 149 -15.81 5.03 -7.27
C LEU A 149 -14.58 4.54 -8.06
N ILE A 150 -13.49 5.29 -7.92
CA ILE A 150 -12.21 4.96 -8.55
C ILE A 150 -11.18 4.81 -7.44
N ASP A 151 -10.88 3.56 -7.10
CA ASP A 151 -10.00 3.23 -5.99
C ASP A 151 -8.67 2.65 -6.48
N ILE A 152 -7.69 3.52 -6.68
CA ILE A 152 -6.39 3.11 -7.21
C ILE A 152 -5.35 2.84 -6.11
N ARG A 153 -4.32 2.10 -6.52
CA ARG A 153 -3.02 1.99 -5.85
C ARG A 153 -2.01 2.81 -6.63
N ALA A 154 -1.04 3.38 -5.94
CA ALA A 154 0.06 4.10 -6.55
C ALA A 154 1.38 3.42 -6.23
N ALA A 155 2.21 3.22 -7.26
CA ALA A 155 3.59 2.81 -7.11
C ALA A 155 4.45 4.00 -6.67
N ASP A 156 5.57 3.72 -6.01
CA ASP A 156 6.51 4.74 -5.50
C ASP A 156 5.86 5.81 -4.60
N ALA A 157 4.73 5.47 -3.99
CA ALA A 157 3.99 6.38 -3.14
C ALA A 157 4.68 6.55 -1.78
N ILE A 158 4.73 7.78 -1.28
CA ILE A 158 5.06 8.07 0.12
C ILE A 158 3.77 8.43 0.83
N ALA A 159 3.35 7.61 1.80
CA ALA A 159 2.12 7.81 2.55
C ALA A 159 2.38 7.99 4.05
N TYR A 160 1.53 8.79 4.69
CA TYR A 160 1.45 8.93 6.14
C TYR A 160 0.03 8.64 6.62
N VAL A 161 -0.08 7.80 7.65
CA VAL A 161 -1.33 7.49 8.35
C VAL A 161 -1.18 7.90 9.81
N SER A 162 -2.05 8.78 10.30
CA SER A 162 -1.99 9.26 11.68
C SER A 162 -2.48 8.19 12.68
N PRO A 163 -2.14 8.32 13.97
CA PRO A 163 -2.87 7.65 15.04
C PRO A 163 -4.36 8.03 15.02
N SER A 164 -5.18 7.26 15.74
CA SER A 164 -6.59 7.62 15.95
C SER A 164 -6.73 8.67 17.04
N PHE A 165 -7.37 9.80 16.71
CA PHE A 165 -7.71 10.87 17.64
C PHE A 165 -9.21 10.86 17.88
N GLY A 166 -9.66 10.10 18.88
CA GLY A 166 -11.09 9.99 19.20
C GLY A 166 -11.94 9.39 18.08
N GLY A 167 -11.35 8.51 17.26
CA GLY A 167 -12.01 7.89 16.10
C GLY A 167 -11.68 8.56 14.76
N LEU A 168 -11.01 9.72 14.76
CA LEU A 168 -10.52 10.37 13.54
C LEU A 168 -9.13 9.87 13.16
N THR A 169 -8.95 9.51 11.88
CA THR A 169 -7.64 9.17 11.28
C THR A 169 -7.42 10.02 10.04
N LEU A 170 -6.25 10.66 9.96
CA LEU A 170 -5.81 11.41 8.79
C LEU A 170 -4.89 10.55 7.94
N ILE A 171 -5.06 10.64 6.62
CA ILE A 171 -4.21 9.94 5.67
C ILE A 171 -3.79 10.91 4.56
N GLY A 172 -2.49 10.99 4.30
CA GLY A 172 -1.93 11.79 3.21
C GLY A 172 -0.94 10.96 2.41
N ALA A 173 -0.85 11.21 1.10
CA ALA A 173 0.15 10.57 0.26
C ALA A 173 0.63 11.51 -0.85
N VAL A 174 1.90 11.33 -1.24
CA VAL A 174 2.47 11.83 -2.49
C VAL A 174 2.59 10.61 -3.40
N VAL A 175 2.01 10.71 -4.59
CA VAL A 175 1.87 9.63 -5.59
C VAL A 175 2.32 10.11 -6.95
#